data_AF-A0A7S0VP77-F1
#
_entry.id   AF-A0A7S0VP77-F1
#
_cell.length_a   1.000
_cell.length_b   1.000
_cell.length_c   1.000
_cell.angle_alpha   90.00
_cell.angle_beta   90.00
_cell.angle_gamma   90.00
#
_symmetry.space_group_name_H-M   'P 1'
#
loop_
_entity.id
_entity.type
_entity.pdbx_description
1 polymer ?
#
loop_
_entity_poly.entity_id
_entity_poly.type
_entity_poly.pdbx_seq_one_letter_code
_entity_poly.pdbx_strand_id
1 'polypeptide(L)'
;GGDWESGYVFACHDLTREECLRKGMFGAPSGMWGTVKGIEPGRTAIFLYDLGEAKLLGVFGARSPPQYNMDPSAWANARRGTQPKKQTSPYPAQVLVRIEAELPPLTALEYCAAIGGQGHRTENKHSITLTKKQTRAVVRAMEFKAAQILGGY
;
A
#
# COMPACT_ATOMS: atom_id res chain seq x y z
N GLY A 1 7.43 -15.38 -7.40
CA GLY A 1 6.17 -14.71 -7.01
C GLY A 1 5.45 -14.21 -8.25
N GLY A 2 4.12 -14.10 -8.18
CA GLY A 2 3.19 -14.01 -9.31
C GLY A 2 3.46 -12.96 -10.40
N ASP A 3 2.94 -13.23 -11.61
CA ASP A 3 2.97 -12.33 -12.75
C ASP A 3 2.02 -11.13 -12.53
N TRP A 4 2.48 -10.17 -11.72
CA TRP A 4 1.76 -8.93 -11.47
C TRP A 4 1.70 -8.07 -12.75
N GLU A 5 0.51 -7.64 -13.13
CA GLU A 5 0.25 -6.79 -14.30
C GLU A 5 0.29 -5.30 -13.95
N SER A 6 0.03 -4.96 -12.70
CA SER A 6 0.06 -3.60 -12.17
C SER A 6 0.38 -3.60 -10.69
N GLY A 7 0.65 -2.42 -10.12
CA GLY A 7 0.83 -2.26 -8.68
C GLY A 7 0.07 -1.05 -8.15
N TYR A 8 -0.31 -1.10 -6.88
CA TYR A 8 -0.89 0.04 -6.19
C TYR A 8 -0.26 0.20 -4.80
N VAL A 9 0.17 1.42 -4.50
CA VAL A 9 0.79 1.77 -3.22
C VAL A 9 -0.22 2.55 -2.39
N PHE A 10 -0.71 1.96 -1.31
CA PHE A 10 -1.41 2.70 -0.25
C PHE A 10 -0.39 3.41 0.63
N ALA A 11 -0.80 4.51 1.28
CA ALA A 11 0.01 5.18 2.27
C ALA A 11 -0.66 5.08 3.65
N CYS A 12 0.13 4.86 4.68
CA CYS A 12 -0.30 4.98 6.08
C CYS A 12 0.69 5.84 6.87
N HIS A 13 0.33 6.14 8.11
CA HIS A 13 1.19 6.77 9.10
C HIS A 13 0.97 6.09 10.45
N ASP A 14 1.68 6.52 11.49
CA ASP A 14 1.67 5.90 12.82
C ASP A 14 0.26 5.61 13.35
N LEU A 15 -0.68 6.58 13.25
CA LEU A 15 -2.05 6.39 13.74
C LEU A 15 -2.92 5.41 12.91
N THR A 16 -2.52 5.03 11.69
CA THR A 16 -3.31 4.15 10.80
C THR A 16 -2.66 2.81 10.54
N ARG A 17 -1.33 2.72 10.69
CA ARG A 17 -0.54 1.53 10.35
C ARG A 17 -1.00 0.30 11.12
N GLU A 18 -1.13 0.40 12.44
CA GLU A 18 -1.52 -0.73 13.28
C GLU A 18 -2.87 -1.30 12.82
N GLU A 19 -3.85 -0.43 12.62
CA GLU A 19 -5.18 -0.84 12.16
C GLU A 19 -5.14 -1.46 10.75
N CYS A 20 -4.35 -0.90 9.82
CA CYS A 20 -4.15 -1.45 8.48
C CYS A 20 -3.65 -2.91 8.54
N LEU A 21 -2.59 -3.16 9.31
CA LEU A 21 -1.97 -4.47 9.41
C LEU A 21 -2.86 -5.46 10.18
N ARG A 22 -3.46 -5.02 11.29
CA ARG A 22 -4.33 -5.86 12.13
C ARG A 22 -5.61 -6.29 11.40
N LYS A 23 -6.24 -5.38 10.64
CA LYS A 23 -7.46 -5.70 9.86
C LYS A 23 -7.15 -6.39 8.54
N GLY A 24 -5.91 -6.33 8.05
CA GLY A 24 -5.59 -6.74 6.68
C GLY A 24 -6.44 -5.97 5.68
N MET A 25 -6.60 -4.67 5.89
CA MET A 25 -7.45 -3.80 5.07
C MET A 25 -6.75 -2.48 4.89
N PHE A 26 -6.66 -2.01 3.65
CA PHE A 26 -6.08 -0.72 3.32
C PHE A 26 -7.14 0.20 2.72
N GLY A 27 -6.96 1.50 2.94
CA GLY A 27 -7.92 2.52 2.55
C GLY A 27 -7.25 3.72 1.90
N ALA A 28 -7.92 4.35 0.95
CA ALA A 28 -7.54 5.65 0.40
C ALA A 28 -8.69 6.66 0.52
N PRO A 29 -8.40 7.99 0.43
CA PRO A 29 -9.44 9.01 0.42
C PRO A 29 -10.44 8.81 -0.72
N SER A 30 -11.66 9.33 -0.56
CA SER A 30 -12.75 9.18 -1.53
C SER A 30 -12.38 9.57 -2.97
N GLY A 31 -11.54 10.59 -3.16
CA GLY A 31 -11.10 11.03 -4.49
C GLY A 31 -10.30 9.98 -5.26
N MET A 32 -9.70 9.01 -4.55
CA MET A 32 -8.92 7.93 -5.16
C MET A 32 -9.77 6.71 -5.54
N TRP A 33 -11.08 6.70 -5.25
CA TRP A 33 -11.95 5.55 -5.56
C TRP A 33 -11.91 5.15 -7.03
N GLY A 34 -11.83 6.13 -7.94
CA GLY A 34 -11.71 5.88 -9.38
C GLY A 34 -10.53 4.99 -9.76
N THR A 35 -9.42 5.11 -9.03
CA THR A 35 -8.22 4.30 -9.22
C THR A 35 -8.27 3.03 -8.39
N VAL A 36 -8.64 3.12 -7.10
CA VAL A 36 -8.69 1.98 -6.18
C VAL A 36 -9.62 0.90 -6.71
N LYS A 37 -10.81 1.24 -7.24
CA LYS A 37 -11.77 0.26 -7.77
C LYS A 37 -11.22 -0.60 -8.92
N GLY A 38 -10.12 -0.18 -9.56
CA GLY A 38 -9.44 -0.93 -10.62
C GLY A 38 -8.42 -1.96 -10.12
N ILE A 39 -8.22 -2.11 -8.81
CA ILE A 39 -7.36 -3.16 -8.25
C ILE A 39 -8.03 -4.52 -8.51
N GLU A 40 -7.31 -5.39 -9.22
CA GLU A 40 -7.79 -6.73 -9.60
C GLU A 40 -7.15 -7.81 -8.72
N PRO A 41 -7.95 -8.63 -7.99
CA PRO A 41 -7.44 -9.79 -7.27
C PRO A 41 -6.60 -10.72 -8.16
N GLY A 42 -5.41 -11.07 -7.68
CA GLY A 42 -4.48 -11.94 -8.40
C GLY A 42 -3.69 -11.28 -9.55
N ARG A 43 -3.95 -10.00 -9.87
CA ARG A 43 -3.26 -9.30 -10.98
C ARG A 43 -2.58 -8.00 -10.56
N THR A 44 -3.12 -7.32 -9.54
CA THR A 44 -2.51 -6.11 -8.98
C THR A 44 -1.77 -6.42 -7.68
N ALA A 45 -0.47 -6.15 -7.65
CA ALA A 45 0.30 -6.17 -6.41
C ALA A 45 -0.07 -4.95 -5.56
N ILE A 46 -0.27 -5.17 -4.27
CA ILE A 46 -0.57 -4.10 -3.32
C ILE A 46 0.64 -3.91 -2.42
N PHE A 47 0.99 -2.65 -2.19
CA PHE A 47 2.04 -2.24 -1.26
C PHE A 47 1.48 -1.24 -0.26
N LEU A 48 2.12 -1.16 0.91
CA LEU A 48 1.80 -0.19 1.95
C LEU A 48 3.04 0.63 2.25
N TYR A 49 3.03 1.91 1.91
CA TYR A 49 4.09 2.84 2.27
C TYR A 49 3.78 3.47 3.63
N ASP A 50 4.62 3.18 4.62
CA ASP A 50 4.58 3.82 5.91
C ASP A 50 5.33 5.15 5.87
N LEU A 51 4.58 6.24 6.03
CA LEU A 51 5.10 7.61 6.06
C LEU A 51 5.91 7.90 7.33
N GLY A 52 5.65 7.22 8.44
CA GLY A 52 6.37 7.40 9.70
C GLY A 52 7.77 6.79 9.65
N GLU A 53 7.88 5.55 9.16
CA GLU A 53 9.16 4.87 9.02
C GLU A 53 9.87 5.12 7.67
N ALA A 54 9.20 5.75 6.70
CA ALA A 54 9.67 5.88 5.33
C ALA A 54 10.06 4.52 4.70
N LYS A 55 9.16 3.54 4.85
CA LYS A 55 9.36 2.17 4.36
C LYS A 55 8.17 1.68 3.54
N LEU A 56 8.46 0.91 2.51
CA LEU A 56 7.48 0.20 1.69
C LEU A 56 7.36 -1.26 2.15
N LEU A 57 6.19 -1.63 2.65
CA LEU A 57 5.82 -2.99 3.01
C LEU A 57 5.10 -3.68 1.86
N GLY A 58 5.27 -5.00 1.77
CA GLY A 58 4.70 -5.85 0.72
C GLY A 58 5.40 -7.20 0.67
N VAL A 59 4.99 -8.12 -0.21
CA VAL A 59 3.97 -7.95 -1.26
C VAL A 59 2.61 -8.41 -0.75
N PHE A 60 1.58 -7.59 -0.92
CA PHE A 60 0.20 -7.96 -0.60
C PHE A 60 -0.61 -8.23 -1.87
N GLY A 61 -1.64 -9.07 -1.75
CA GLY A 61 -2.63 -9.32 -2.79
C GLY A 61 -4.04 -9.00 -2.31
N ALA A 62 -4.92 -8.59 -3.22
CA ALA A 62 -6.32 -8.36 -2.86
C ALA A 62 -7.04 -9.69 -2.57
N ARG A 63 -7.76 -9.76 -1.45
CA ARG A 63 -8.63 -10.91 -1.09
C ARG A 63 -9.95 -10.89 -1.85
N SER A 64 -10.41 -9.70 -2.20
CA SER A 64 -11.64 -9.46 -2.96
C SER A 64 -11.46 -8.19 -3.79
N PRO A 65 -12.35 -7.93 -4.77
CA PRO A 65 -12.44 -6.61 -5.36
C PRO A 65 -12.58 -5.53 -4.26
N PRO A 66 -12.00 -4.34 -4.45
CA PRO A 66 -12.18 -3.21 -3.56
C PRO A 66 -13.64 -2.83 -3.40
N GLN A 67 -14.00 -2.30 -2.25
CA GLN A 67 -15.34 -1.83 -1.94
C GLN A 67 -15.29 -0.42 -1.37
N TYR A 68 -16.32 0.36 -1.68
CA TYR A 68 -16.46 1.68 -1.12
C TYR A 68 -17.11 1.61 0.26
N ASN A 69 -16.39 2.07 1.28
CA ASN A 69 -16.81 2.22 2.66
C ASN A 69 -17.28 0.89 3.31
N MET A 70 -16.56 -0.20 3.02
CA MET A 70 -16.74 -1.53 3.60
C MET A 70 -16.79 -1.53 5.13
N ASP A 71 -15.87 -0.83 5.77
CA ASP A 71 -15.87 -0.55 7.21
C ASP A 71 -15.92 0.97 7.42
N PRO A 72 -17.11 1.55 7.69
CA PRO A 72 -17.26 2.96 7.92
C PRO A 72 -16.55 3.48 9.18
N SER A 73 -16.23 2.59 10.13
CA SER A 73 -15.55 2.93 11.37
C SER A 73 -14.03 2.90 11.27
N ALA A 74 -13.48 2.35 10.18
CA ALA A 74 -12.04 2.18 10.03
C ALA A 74 -11.31 3.53 10.06
N TRP A 75 -10.20 3.59 10.80
CA TRP A 75 -9.34 4.76 10.97
C TRP A 75 -10.06 6.00 11.51
N ALA A 76 -11.16 5.84 12.25
CA ALA A 76 -11.93 6.97 12.80
C ALA A 76 -11.06 7.97 13.60
N ASN A 77 -10.02 7.49 14.28
CA ASN A 77 -9.10 8.31 15.08
C ASN A 77 -7.93 8.92 14.30
N ALA A 78 -7.81 8.62 12.99
CA ALA A 78 -6.68 9.09 12.17
C ALA A 78 -6.78 10.58 11.79
N ARG A 79 -7.97 11.18 11.89
CA ARG A 79 -8.14 12.61 11.64
C ARG A 79 -7.78 13.42 12.89
N ARG A 80 -6.82 14.34 12.77
CA ARG A 80 -6.55 15.34 13.82
C ARG A 80 -7.75 16.29 13.94
N GLY A 81 -8.30 16.42 15.16
CA GLY A 81 -9.33 17.40 15.51
C GLY A 81 -10.72 16.80 15.77
N THR A 82 -11.54 17.55 16.52
CA THR A 82 -12.92 17.20 16.87
C THR A 82 -13.82 17.40 15.66
N GLN A 83 -13.97 16.39 14.83
CA GLN A 83 -14.98 16.39 13.76
C GLN A 83 -16.16 15.51 14.18
N PRO A 84 -17.41 15.87 13.80
CA PRO A 84 -18.57 15.05 14.08
C PRO A 84 -18.37 13.64 13.51
N LYS A 85 -18.89 12.62 14.20
CA LYS A 85 -18.90 11.24 13.73
C LYS A 85 -19.54 11.22 12.33
N LYS A 86 -18.73 11.06 11.28
CA LYS A 86 -19.22 10.85 9.92
C LYS A 86 -19.69 9.41 9.78
N GLN A 87 -20.70 9.19 8.95
CA GLN A 87 -21.15 7.84 8.55
C GLN A 87 -20.17 7.13 7.62
N THR A 88 -19.02 7.77 7.29
CA THR A 88 -18.03 7.26 6.36
C THR A 88 -16.64 7.34 6.95
N SER A 89 -15.83 6.32 6.65
CA SER A 89 -14.42 6.29 7.02
C SER A 89 -13.69 7.50 6.42
N PRO A 90 -12.63 8.02 7.05
CA PRO A 90 -11.72 8.94 6.40
C PRO A 90 -11.06 8.41 5.12
N TYR A 91 -10.99 7.08 4.97
CA TYR A 91 -10.40 6.40 3.84
C TYR A 91 -11.38 5.36 3.26
N PRO A 92 -12.48 5.80 2.63
CA PRO A 92 -13.57 4.89 2.24
C PRO A 92 -13.23 4.03 1.02
N ALA A 93 -12.20 4.33 0.23
CA ALA A 93 -11.81 3.45 -0.88
C ALA A 93 -11.00 2.27 -0.32
N GLN A 94 -11.68 1.17 0.03
CA GLN A 94 -11.12 0.10 0.85
C GLN A 94 -10.90 -1.21 0.08
N VAL A 95 -9.86 -1.93 0.45
CA VAL A 95 -9.56 -3.27 -0.07
C VAL A 95 -9.07 -4.17 1.05
N LEU A 96 -9.60 -5.40 1.09
CA LEU A 96 -9.06 -6.45 1.95
C LEU A 96 -7.83 -7.05 1.30
N VAL A 97 -6.76 -7.21 2.08
CA VAL A 97 -5.48 -7.72 1.61
C VAL A 97 -5.07 -8.99 2.34
N ARG A 98 -4.20 -9.76 1.71
CA ARG A 98 -3.45 -10.87 2.31
C ARG A 98 -1.98 -10.69 1.98
N ILE A 99 -1.11 -11.24 2.81
CA ILE A 99 0.32 -11.36 2.51
C ILE A 99 0.47 -12.40 1.38
N GLU A 100 1.14 -12.03 0.30
CA GLU A 100 1.50 -12.94 -0.80
C GLU A 100 2.93 -13.45 -0.66
N ALA A 101 3.82 -12.60 -0.13
CA ALA A 101 5.19 -12.97 0.19
C ALA A 101 5.67 -12.17 1.40
N GLU A 102 6.25 -12.86 2.38
CA GLU A 102 6.93 -12.24 3.51
C GLU A 102 8.34 -11.80 3.07
N LEU A 103 8.44 -10.54 2.65
CA LEU A 103 9.70 -9.94 2.21
C LEU A 103 10.07 -8.74 3.09
N PRO A 104 11.37 -8.48 3.29
CA PRO A 104 11.81 -7.32 4.05
C PRO A 104 11.38 -6.03 3.36
N PRO A 105 11.01 -5.00 4.13
CA PRO A 105 10.57 -3.74 3.56
C PRO A 105 11.71 -3.01 2.85
N LEU A 106 11.36 -2.23 1.82
CA LEU A 106 12.28 -1.30 1.18
C LEU A 106 12.26 0.04 1.92
N THR A 107 13.42 0.66 2.05
CA THR A 107 13.55 2.07 2.42
C THR A 107 13.04 2.97 1.29
N ALA A 108 12.75 4.24 1.59
CA ALA A 108 12.40 5.23 0.58
C ALA A 108 13.39 5.30 -0.59
N LEU A 109 14.70 5.19 -0.30
CA LEU A 109 15.75 5.24 -1.32
C LEU A 109 15.73 4.00 -2.23
N GLU A 110 15.64 2.81 -1.64
CA GLU A 110 15.55 1.54 -2.40
C GLU A 110 14.30 1.51 -3.27
N TYR A 111 13.15 1.94 -2.72
CA TYR A 111 11.91 2.05 -3.49
C TYR A 111 12.04 3.05 -4.65
N CYS A 112 12.57 4.25 -4.39
CA CYS A 112 12.79 5.27 -5.41
C CYS A 112 13.70 4.76 -6.55
N ALA A 113 14.79 4.06 -6.19
CA ALA A 113 15.68 3.44 -7.16
C ALA A 113 14.95 2.39 -8.00
N ALA A 114 14.15 1.52 -7.37
CA ALA A 114 13.41 0.46 -8.06
C ALA A 114 12.41 0.99 -9.11
N ILE A 115 11.83 2.17 -8.89
CA ILE A 115 10.89 2.78 -9.84
C ILE A 115 11.55 3.72 -10.86
N GLY A 116 12.89 3.80 -10.89
CA GLY A 116 13.65 4.53 -11.90
C GLY A 116 14.10 5.94 -11.50
N GLY A 117 14.24 6.23 -10.20
CA GLY A 117 14.85 7.48 -9.72
C GLY A 117 14.07 8.76 -10.01
N GLN A 118 12.86 8.65 -10.55
CA GLN A 118 11.92 9.77 -10.58
C GLN A 118 11.52 10.06 -9.13
N GLY A 119 12.16 11.07 -8.55
CA GLY A 119 11.85 11.54 -7.21
C GLY A 119 10.34 11.66 -7.08
N HIS A 120 9.80 11.05 -6.02
CA HIS A 120 8.40 11.15 -5.63
C HIS A 120 8.09 12.59 -5.21
N ARG A 121 8.01 13.48 -6.19
CA ARG A 121 7.47 14.82 -6.05
C ARG A 121 6.13 14.80 -6.76
N THR A 122 5.15 14.16 -6.12
CA THR A 122 3.76 14.38 -6.48
C THR A 122 3.14 15.13 -5.32
N GLU A 123 2.54 16.25 -5.64
CA GLU A 123 1.90 17.18 -4.70
C GLU A 123 0.69 16.54 -3.98
N ASN A 124 0.37 15.28 -4.30
CA ASN A 124 -0.65 14.46 -3.67
C ASN A 124 -0.02 13.33 -2.86
N LYS A 125 0.11 13.55 -1.55
CA LYS A 125 0.60 12.61 -0.52
C LYS A 125 -0.20 11.29 -0.36
N HIS A 126 -1.03 10.91 -1.33
CA HIS A 126 -2.07 9.90 -1.14
C HIS A 126 -2.12 8.93 -2.32
N SER A 127 -1.35 7.84 -2.22
CA SER A 127 -1.41 6.62 -3.04
C SER A 127 -1.11 6.71 -4.54
N ILE A 128 -0.43 5.69 -5.08
CA ILE A 128 0.18 5.73 -6.43
C ILE A 128 -0.03 4.40 -7.17
N THR A 129 -0.28 4.49 -8.48
CA THR A 129 -0.33 3.33 -9.38
C THR A 129 1.05 3.09 -10.01
N LEU A 130 1.50 1.84 -10.00
CA LEU A 130 2.73 1.39 -10.63
C LEU A 130 2.43 0.62 -11.92
N THR A 131 3.24 0.85 -12.94
CA THR A 131 3.24 0.04 -14.16
C THR A 131 3.73 -1.38 -13.87
N LYS A 132 3.42 -2.34 -14.75
CA LYS A 132 3.98 -3.72 -14.73
C LYS A 132 5.49 -3.75 -14.50
N LYS A 133 6.23 -2.87 -15.20
CA LYS A 133 7.70 -2.78 -15.12
C LYS A 133 8.14 -2.32 -13.73
N GLN A 134 7.52 -1.26 -13.20
CA GLN A 134 7.83 -0.74 -11.87
C GLN A 134 7.46 -1.74 -10.77
N THR A 135 6.28 -2.35 -10.85
CA THR A 135 5.84 -3.37 -9.90
C THR A 135 6.83 -4.52 -9.81
N ARG A 136 7.22 -5.09 -10.96
CA ARG A 136 8.22 -6.17 -11.01
C ARG A 136 9.58 -5.73 -10.45
N ALA A 137 10.00 -4.50 -10.69
CA ALA A 137 11.25 -3.97 -10.16
C ALA A 137 11.21 -3.84 -8.63
N VAL A 138 10.10 -3.37 -8.06
CA VAL A 138 9.89 -3.27 -6.60
C VAL A 138 9.92 -4.66 -5.95
N VAL A 139 9.18 -5.63 -6.50
CA VAL A 139 9.17 -7.02 -5.98
C VAL A 139 10.58 -7.62 -6.02
N ARG A 140 11.30 -7.46 -7.14
CA ARG A 140 12.68 -7.93 -7.27
C ARG A 140 13.63 -7.29 -6.28
N ALA A 141 13.48 -6.00 -5.99
CA ALA A 141 14.29 -5.32 -4.99
C ALA A 141 14.05 -5.89 -3.59
N MET A 142 12.78 -6.20 -3.24
CA MET A 142 12.42 -6.85 -1.98
C MET A 142 13.00 -8.28 -1.89
N GLU A 143 12.88 -9.07 -2.95
CA GLU A 143 13.45 -10.43 -3.04
C GLU A 143 14.98 -10.41 -2.93
N PHE A 144 15.63 -9.48 -3.64
CA PHE A 144 17.08 -9.30 -3.58
C PHE A 144 17.53 -8.96 -2.15
N LYS A 145 16.84 -8.04 -1.49
CA LYS A 145 17.12 -7.68 -0.10
C LYS A 145 16.94 -8.86 0.86
N ALA A 146 15.91 -9.69 0.65
CA ALA A 146 15.72 -10.92 1.41
C ALA A 146 16.92 -11.86 1.26
N ALA A 147 17.40 -12.06 0.02
CA ALA A 147 18.56 -12.91 -0.25
C ALA A 147 19.85 -12.38 0.42
N GLN A 148 20.05 -11.06 0.48
CA GLN A 148 21.20 -10.47 1.19
C GLN A 148 21.14 -10.69 2.71
N ILE A 149 19.93 -10.68 3.31
CA ILE A 149 19.75 -10.94 4.74
C ILE A 149 20.01 -12.42 5.06
N LEU A 150 19.51 -13.33 4.22
CA LEU A 150 19.65 -14.78 4.44
C LEU A 150 21.04 -15.32 4.07
N GLY A 151 21.71 -14.73 3.08
CA GLY A 151 23.05 -15.12 2.64
C GLY A 151 24.20 -14.52 3.45
N GLY A 152 23.90 -13.73 4.48
CA GLY A 152 24.88 -13.11 5.37
C GLY A 152 25.23 -14.00 6.57
N TYR A 153 25.95 -15.10 6.33
CA TYR A 153 26.84 -15.80 7.28
C TYR A 153 27.99 -16.46 6.51
#